data_AF-A0A8J7WIV0-F1
#
_entry.id   AF-A0A8J7WIV0-F1
#
_cell.length_a   1.000
_cell.length_b   1.000
_cell.length_c   1.000
_cell.angle_alpha   90.00
_cell.angle_beta   90.00
_cell.angle_gamma   90.00
#
_symmetry.space_group_name_H-M   'P 1'
#
loop_
_entity.id
_entity.type
_entity.pdbx_description
1 polymer ?
#
loop_
_entity_poly.entity_id
_entity_poly.type
_entity_poly.pdbx_seq_one_letter_code
_entity_poly.pdbx_strand_id
1 'polypeptide(L)' 'MSANHPERGTGGFDGAGEQRAAPQYCPYCGDEDLRPEPSSHRAWNCRACARVFEVSFIGLKLGAGA' A
#
# COMPACT_ATOMS: atom_id res chain seq x y z
N MET A 1 -4.19 43.27 20.77
CA MET A 1 -4.03 41.90 21.28
C MET A 1 -4.22 40.96 20.10
N SER A 2 -3.15 40.62 19.39
CA SER A 2 -3.22 39.82 18.17
C SER A 2 -3.31 38.34 18.55
N ALA A 3 -4.39 37.69 18.15
CA ALA A 3 -4.62 36.28 18.42
C ALA A 3 -3.59 35.42 17.69
N ASN A 4 -2.91 34.57 18.47
CA ASN A 4 -1.97 33.55 18.06
C ASN A 4 -2.77 32.41 17.39
N HIS A 5 -2.58 32.17 16.09
CA HIS A 5 -3.15 31.00 15.41
C HIS A 5 -1.99 30.10 15.00
N PRO A 6 -1.74 28.96 15.67
CA PRO A 6 -0.74 28.03 15.20
C PRO A 6 -1.25 27.35 13.92
N GLU A 7 -0.50 27.52 12.84
CA GLU A 7 -0.66 26.78 11.60
C GLU A 7 -0.64 25.26 11.85
N ARG A 8 -1.75 24.58 11.55
CA ARG A 8 -1.80 23.12 11.47
C ARG A 8 -0.98 22.67 10.27
N GLY A 9 0.31 22.43 10.50
CA GLY A 9 1.16 21.70 9.57
C GLY A 9 0.72 20.24 9.49
N THR A 10 -0.21 19.91 8.60
CA THR A 10 -0.39 18.53 8.10
C THR A 10 0.65 18.28 7.01
N GLY A 11 1.92 18.32 7.38
CA GLY A 11 3.04 17.95 6.53
C GLY A 11 3.58 16.61 7.03
N GLY A 12 2.98 15.52 6.56
CA GLY A 12 3.48 14.16 6.80
C GLY A 12 3.27 13.36 5.54
N PHE A 13 4.26 13.37 4.65
CA PHE A 13 4.33 12.45 3.52
C PHE A 13 4.28 11.02 4.05
N ASP A 14 3.20 10.33 3.70
CA ASP A 14 3.19 8.94 3.22
C ASP A 14 4.23 8.03 3.87
N GLY A 15 4.04 7.77 5.16
CA GLY A 15 4.79 6.75 5.89
C GLY A 15 4.74 5.44 5.11
N ALA A 16 5.88 5.09 4.53
CA ALA A 16 6.13 3.84 3.85
C ALA A 16 5.60 2.66 4.69
N GLY A 17 4.94 1.71 4.03
CA GLY A 17 4.73 0.36 4.54
C GLY A 17 6.07 -0.34 4.70
N GLU A 18 6.79 0.03 5.74
CA GLU A 18 8.14 -0.31 6.20
C GLU A 18 8.48 -1.80 6.00
N GLN A 19 8.92 -2.19 4.79
CA GLN A 19 9.41 -3.53 4.35
C GLN A 19 8.43 -4.46 3.58
N ARG A 20 7.33 -3.96 2.98
CA ARG A 20 6.57 -4.76 1.99
C ARG A 20 6.89 -4.31 0.57
N ALA A 21 7.30 -5.26 -0.26
CA ALA A 21 7.42 -5.02 -1.69
C ALA A 21 6.04 -4.71 -2.29
N ALA A 22 5.97 -3.69 -3.14
CA ALA A 22 4.77 -3.43 -3.93
C ALA A 22 4.56 -4.60 -4.92
N PRO A 23 3.33 -5.13 -5.06
CA PRO A 23 3.01 -6.00 -6.18
C PRO A 23 3.30 -5.25 -7.48
N GLN A 24 3.89 -5.95 -8.45
CA GLN A 24 4.25 -5.33 -9.74
C GLN A 24 3.07 -5.36 -10.73
N TYR A 25 2.22 -6.40 -10.67
CA TYR A 25 1.12 -6.61 -11.62
C TYR A 25 -0.20 -6.93 -10.92
N CYS A 26 -1.30 -6.40 -11.46
CA CYS A 26 -2.65 -6.72 -11.01
C CYS A 26 -2.94 -8.21 -11.25
N PRO A 27 -3.33 -8.98 -10.23
CA PRO A 27 -3.62 -10.42 -10.40
C PRO A 27 -4.84 -10.69 -11.28
N TYR A 28 -5.64 -9.65 -11.59
CA TYR A 28 -6.86 -9.78 -12.39
C TYR A 28 -6.70 -9.36 -13.85
N CYS A 29 -5.91 -8.33 -14.16
CA CYS A 29 -5.79 -7.80 -15.53
C CYS A 29 -4.34 -7.67 -16.04
N GLY A 30 -3.34 -7.91 -15.20
CA GLY A 30 -1.93 -7.81 -15.59
C GLY A 30 -1.38 -6.39 -15.73
N ASP A 31 -2.16 -5.36 -15.38
CA ASP A 31 -1.72 -3.96 -15.43
C ASP A 31 -0.84 -3.59 -14.22
N GLU A 32 0.03 -2.59 -14.37
CA GLU A 32 1.04 -2.18 -13.38
C GLU A 32 0.64 -0.92 -12.58
N ASP A 33 -0.44 -0.22 -12.93
CA ASP A 33 -0.91 0.97 -12.17
C ASP A 33 -1.66 0.57 -10.89
N LEU A 34 -0.87 0.13 -9.91
CA LEU A 34 -1.30 -0.29 -8.58
C LEU A 34 -0.98 0.78 -7.53
N ARG A 35 -1.95 1.11 -6.70
CA ARG A 35 -1.82 2.09 -5.60
C ARG A 35 -2.22 1.48 -4.26
N PRO A 36 -1.52 1.80 -3.16
CA PRO A 36 -1.95 1.39 -1.84
C PRO A 36 -3.28 2.06 -1.47
N GLU A 37 -4.17 1.32 -0.83
CA GLU A 37 -5.46 1.84 -0.38
C GLU A 37 -5.34 2.49 1.01
N PRO A 38 -5.93 3.68 1.23
CA PRO A 38 -5.86 4.37 2.52
C PRO A 38 -6.51 3.59 3.67
N SER A 39 -7.52 2.78 3.33
CA SER A 39 -8.33 2.04 4.30
C SER A 39 -7.57 0.85 4.92
N SER A 40 -6.52 0.34 4.27
CA SER A 40 -5.73 -0.80 4.74
C SER A 40 -4.33 -0.79 4.13
N HIS A 41 -3.29 -0.80 4.96
CA HIS A 41 -1.88 -0.91 4.54
C HIS A 41 -1.55 -2.19 3.75
N ARG A 42 -2.48 -3.16 3.69
CA ARG A 42 -2.35 -4.40 2.93
C ARG A 42 -3.12 -4.35 1.61
N ALA A 43 -4.05 -3.41 1.47
CA ALA A 43 -4.92 -3.29 0.32
C ALA A 43 -4.28 -2.47 -0.80
N TRP A 44 -4.57 -2.88 -2.02
CA TRP A 44 -4.09 -2.30 -3.27
C TRP A 44 -5.26 -2.12 -4.24
N ASN A 45 -5.33 -0.96 -4.88
CA ASN A 45 -6.26 -0.63 -5.94
C ASN A 45 -5.55 -0.69 -7.31
N CYS A 46 -6.15 -1.39 -8.27
CA CYS A 46 -5.74 -1.31 -9.67
C CYS A 46 -6.56 -0.26 -10.42
N ARG A 47 -5.88 0.75 -10.97
CA ARG A 47 -6.53 1.87 -11.68
C ARG A 47 -7.10 1.46 -13.05
N ALA A 48 -6.56 0.43 -13.69
CA ALA A 48 -7.03 -0.05 -14.99
C ALA A 48 -8.34 -0.84 -14.91
N CYS A 49 -8.54 -1.64 -13.87
CA CYS A 49 -9.73 -2.50 -13.74
C CYS A 49 -10.58 -2.25 -12.48
N ALA A 50 -10.25 -1.23 -11.70
CA ALA A 50 -10.95 -0.75 -10.50
C ALA A 50 -11.11 -1.78 -9.36
N ARG A 51 -10.38 -2.89 -9.38
CA ARG A 51 -10.43 -3.89 -8.31
C ARG A 51 -9.51 -3.52 -7.15
N VAL A 52 -9.99 -3.79 -5.94
CA VAL A 52 -9.24 -3.68 -4.70
C VAL A 52 -8.97 -5.08 -4.14
N PHE A 53 -7.74 -5.34 -3.72
CA PHE A 53 -7.32 -6.64 -3.18
C PHE A 53 -6.28 -6.46 -2.06
N GLU A 54 -6.17 -7.44 -1.17
CA GLU A 54 -5.16 -7.42 -0.09
C GLU A 54 -4.00 -8.40 -0.35
N VAL A 55 -2.79 -7.99 0.03
CA VAL A 55 -1.59 -8.83 0.00
C VAL A 55 -1.15 -9.15 1.42
N SER A 56 -0.96 -10.44 1.72
CA SER A 56 -0.48 -10.92 3.02
C SER A 56 0.69 -11.88 2.86
N PHE A 57 1.74 -11.68 3.65
CA PHE A 57 2.79 -12.68 3.83
C PHE A 57 2.30 -13.77 4.78
N ILE A 58 2.27 -15.02 4.32
CA ILE A 58 1.76 -16.16 5.09
C ILE A 58 2.90 -16.98 5.73
N GLY A 59 4.07 -17.04 5.08
CA GLY A 59 5.22 -17.81 5.54
C GLY A 59 6.10 -18.28 4.38
N LEU A 60 7.21 -18.93 4.69
CA LEU A 60 8.10 -19.56 3.71
C LEU A 60 7.72 -21.04 3.56
N LYS A 61 7.53 -21.51 2.32
CA LYS A 61 7.45 -22.95 2.02
C LYS A 61 8.85 -23.47 1.73
N LEU A 62 9.59 -23.83 2.79
CA LEU A 62 10.86 -24.53 2.62
C LEU A 62 10.56 -25.97 2.16
N GLY A 63 11.12 -26.38 1.02
CA GLY A 63 11.12 -27.78 0.62
C GLY A 63 12.04 -28.56 1.54
N ALA A 64 11.57 -29.68 2.10
CA ALA A 64 12.49 -30.67 2.66
C ALA A 64 13.42 -31.12 1.53
N GLY A 65 14.74 -30.98 1.74
CA GLY A 65 15.75 -31.28 0.74
C GLY A 65 15.58 -32.69 0.17
N ALA A 66 15.79 -32.77 -1.15
CA ALA A 66 16.08 -34.02 -1.83
C ALA A 66 17.47 -34.54 -1.42
#